data_AF-A0AAJ5I014-F1
#
_entry.id   AF-A0AAJ5I014-F1
#
_cell.length_a   1.000
_cell.length_b   1.000
_cell.length_c   1.000
_cell.angle_alpha   90.00
_cell.angle_beta   90.00
_cell.angle_gamma   90.00
#
_symmetry.space_group_name_H-M   'P 1'
#
loop_
_entity.id
_entity.type
_entity.pdbx_description
1 polymer ?
#
loop_
_entity_poly.entity_id
_entity_poly.type
_entity_poly.pdbx_seq_one_letter_code
_entity_poly.pdbx_strand_id
1 'polypeptide(L)' 'MIITVCSEWPTGSEIEEIELPDNSTQEEIEEAAREAFFNNCNYGWSVKEPQVD' A
#
# COMPACT_ATOMS: atom_id res chain seq x y z
N MET A 1 8.24 2.02 14.11
CA MET A 1 9.03 1.11 13.27
C MET A 1 8.70 1.36 11.80
N ILE A 2 9.63 1.07 10.89
CA ILE A 2 9.39 1.21 9.45
C ILE A 2 9.33 -0.19 8.84
N ILE A 3 8.32 -0.45 8.03
CA ILE A 3 8.21 -1.67 7.21
C ILE A 3 8.34 -1.31 5.73
N THR A 4 8.84 -2.26 4.93
CA THR A 4 9.06 -2.07 3.49
C THR A 4 8.11 -2.93 2.66
N VAL A 5 7.26 -2.21 1.93
CA VAL A 5 6.26 -2.49 0.89
C VAL A 5 6.76 -2.88 -0.49
N CYS A 6 7.25 -4.10 -0.77
CA CYS A 6 7.67 -4.43 -2.15
C CYS A 6 6.51 -5.00 -2.99
N SER A 7 6.05 -4.25 -3.98
CA SER A 7 5.04 -4.69 -4.96
C SER A 7 5.69 -4.94 -6.32
N GLU A 8 5.57 -6.15 -6.87
CA GLU A 8 6.18 -6.53 -8.16
C GLU A 8 5.12 -6.86 -9.22
N TRP A 9 5.37 -6.41 -10.45
CA TRP A 9 4.56 -6.69 -11.64
C TRP A 9 5.45 -7.18 -12.78
N PRO A 10 4.87 -7.80 -13.84
CA PRO A 10 5.66 -8.27 -14.98
C PRO A 10 6.53 -7.20 -15.65
N THR A 11 6.20 -5.91 -15.49
CA THR A 11 6.88 -4.79 -16.15
C THR A 11 7.61 -3.84 -15.21
N GLY A 12 7.63 -4.10 -13.89
CA GLY A 12 8.25 -3.19 -12.92
C GLY A 12 7.94 -3.54 -11.48
N SER A 13 8.39 -2.70 -10.56
CA SER A 13 8.09 -2.82 -9.14
C SER A 13 7.96 -1.44 -8.49
N GLU A 14 7.28 -1.41 -7.35
CA GLU A 14 7.15 -0.26 -6.46
C GLU A 14 7.63 -0.66 -5.06
N ILE A 15 8.37 0.22 -4.41
CA ILE A 15 8.85 0.03 -3.03
C ILE A 15 8.29 1.17 -2.19
N GLU A 16 7.43 0.83 -1.24
CA GLU A 16 6.80 1.79 -0.34
C GLU A 16 7.30 1.59 1.09
N GLU A 17 7.68 2.66 1.79
CA GLU A 17 8.04 2.60 3.21
C GLU A 17 6.86 3.08 4.04
N ILE A 18 6.41 2.24 4.99
CA ILE A 18 5.27 2.54 5.86
C ILE A 18 5.78 2.69 7.28
N GLU A 19 5.51 3.84 7.88
CA GLU A 19 5.80 4.11 9.28
C GLU A 19 4.64 3.64 10.16
N LEU A 20 4.94 2.78 11.13
CA LEU A 20 3.98 2.21 12.09
C LEU A 20 4.45 2.46 13.53
N PRO A 21 3.53 2.43 14.52
CA PRO A 21 3.91 2.41 15.94
C PRO A 21 4.91 1.30 16.29
N ASP A 22 5.85 1.54 17.20
CA ASP A 22 6.84 0.52 17.63
C ASP A 22 6.23 -0.69 18.35
N ASN A 23 4.99 -0.54 18.84
CA ASN A 23 4.24 -1.59 19.52
C ASN A 23 3.19 -2.25 18.62
N SER A 24 3.24 -2.01 17.30
CA SER A 24 2.34 -2.67 16.35
C SER A 24 2.46 -4.19 16.44
N THR A 25 1.30 -4.83 16.44
CA THR A 25 1.16 -6.28 16.40
C THR A 25 1.45 -6.80 14.99
N GLN A 26 1.69 -8.11 14.89
CA GLN A 26 1.85 -8.78 13.60
C GLN A 26 0.64 -8.58 12.69
N GLU A 27 -0.57 -8.61 13.24
CA GLU A 27 -1.81 -8.41 12.48
C GLU A 27 -1.89 -6.99 11.89
N GLU A 28 -1.52 -5.96 12.65
CA GLU A 28 -1.49 -4.57 12.16
C GLU A 28 -0.42 -4.35 11.07
N ILE A 29 0.73 -5.04 11.18
CA ILE A 29 1.78 -5.00 10.17
C ILE A 29 1.30 -5.64 8.86
N GLU A 30 0.66 -6.81 8.97
CA GLU A 30 0.11 -7.53 7.82
C GLU A 30 -1.01 -6.74 7.13
N GLU A 31 -1.85 -6.07 7.92
CA GLU A 31 -2.91 -5.21 7.40
C GLU A 31 -2.34 -4.01 6.64
N ALA A 32 -1.38 -3.30 7.20
CA ALA A 32 -0.73 -2.17 6.54
C ALA A 32 -0.05 -2.60 5.22
N ALA A 33 0.61 -3.76 5.22
CA ALA A 33 1.23 -4.29 4.01
C ALA A 33 0.21 -4.71 2.94
N ARG A 34 -0.91 -5.31 3.37
CA ARG A 34 -2.03 -5.68 2.50
C ARG A 34 -2.65 -4.46 1.84
N GLU A 35 -2.90 -3.40 2.61
CA GLU A 35 -3.46 -2.14 2.09
C GLU A 35 -2.53 -1.48 1.09
N ALA A 36 -1.23 -1.35 1.41
CA ALA A 36 -0.24 -0.76 0.50
C ALA A 36 -0.10 -1.57 -0.80
N PHE A 37 0.01 -2.90 -0.71
CA PHE A 37 0.02 -3.76 -1.89
C PHE A 37 -1.26 -3.59 -2.73
N PHE A 38 -2.42 -3.52 -2.07
CA PHE A 38 -3.69 -3.35 -2.76
C PHE A 38 -3.75 -1.98 -3.44
N ASN A 39 -3.35 -0.90 -2.79
CA ASN A 39 -3.30 0.44 -3.40
C ASN A 39 -2.41 0.48 -4.65
N ASN A 40 -1.26 -0.20 -4.60
CA ASN A 40 -0.34 -0.29 -5.73
C ASN A 40 -0.87 -1.19 -6.86
N CYS A 41 -1.68 -2.20 -6.56
CA CYS A 41 -2.15 -3.18 -7.54
C CYS A 41 -3.62 -3.02 -7.97
N ASN A 42 -4.41 -2.15 -7.33
CA ASN A 42 -5.85 -1.98 -7.59
C ASN A 42 -6.12 -1.12 -8.84
N TYR A 43 -5.46 -1.45 -9.95
CA TYR A 43 -5.64 -0.80 -11.27
C TYR A 43 -7.04 -1.01 -11.88
N GLY A 44 -7.94 -1.77 -11.23
CA GLY A 44 -9.26 -2.13 -11.76
C GLY A 44 -10.42 -1.25 -11.29
N TRP A 45 -10.32 -0.57 -10.15
CA TRP A 45 -11.42 0.21 -9.60
C TRP A 45 -10.92 1.41 -8.79
N SER A 46 -11.25 2.61 -9.24
CA SER A 46 -11.08 3.85 -8.50
C SER A 46 -12.35 4.69 -8.61
N VAL A 47 -12.74 5.34 -7.51
CA VAL A 47 -13.79 6.37 -7.55
C VAL A 47 -13.14 7.66 -8.04
N LYS A 48 -13.51 8.12 -9.24
CA LYS A 48 -13.15 9.47 -9.68
C LYS A 48 -14.16 10.43 -9.11
N GLU A 49 -13.74 11.30 -8.19
CA GLU A 49 -14.51 12.49 -7.84
C GLU A 49 -14.60 13.41 -9.09
N PRO A 50 -15.75 14.05 -9.34
CA PRO A 50 -15.85 15.00 -10.44
C PRO A 50 -14.90 16.18 -10.18
N GLN A 51 -13.95 16.41 -11.09
CA GLN A 51 -13.16 17.63 -11.08
C GLN A 51 -14.11 18.81 -11.31
N VAL A 52 -14.16 19.72 -10.34
CA VAL A 52 -14.84 21.00 -10.48
C VAL A 52 -13.76 21.99 -10.93
N ASP A 53 -13.83 22.39 -12.20
CA ASP A 53 -12.98 23.46 -12.78
C ASP A 53 -13.24 24.82 -12.12
#